data_AF-A0A1Z2LAK6-F1
#
_entry.id   AF-A0A1Z2LAK6-F1
#
_cell.length_a   1.000
_cell.length_b   1.000
_cell.length_c   1.000
_cell.angle_alpha   90.00
_cell.angle_beta   90.00
_cell.angle_gamma   90.00
#
_symmetry.space_group_name_H-M   'P 1'
#
loop_
_entity.id
_entity.type
_entity.pdbx_description
1 polymer ?
#
loop_
_entity_poly.entity_id
_entity_poly.type
_entity_poly.pdbx_seq_one_letter_code
_entity_poly.pdbx_strand_id
1 'polypeptide(L)'
;MVAVTPEARVPVGWCGSSATVAVALAASEAARRGRVITTLRRRCAEQETALRYRLDEHEAETFRLARELLPRAVRLLKRGEPTEVILRHTLPTHDLEPGYAAAHRSVLKSVIEAVQAEESMRDSAQRAFVNIARRVQAIVHQQAYDIREMEHKHGNDPDVFGDLLHLDHGNALTGRLADSIAVLGGSRPGRQWKNEIPLYNVLRGAMSRILEYRRVDLHSVADVAVVGPAVEPVIHALAELLDNATRYSPPQTRVHLTAVDIQSGIAVEIEDAGVGLTDEARRRTDRVLSKESELDLDDLGEAPRLGLAVVARLARSYNFLVSLRPSAYGGVRAVLVIPMDLITASKHPGGDIARAPKLPPFKSKRRPGQRIPAPGPETPPPMMEHPIPPPLGDSGLPQRRRRRGPAPLPFGRAAAAQREREREQAMRTRPSVPVQPGPERDSLPEQPPKQPGMWLAAFTRGINGELPEPDPDRPNSDLSSDKEE
;
A
#
# COMPACT_ATOMS: atom_id res chain seq x y z
N MET A 1 -51.57 -45.31 -88.64
CA MET A 1 -50.41 -46.17 -88.93
C MET A 1 -49.76 -45.67 -90.20
N VAL A 2 -48.60 -45.02 -90.11
CA VAL A 2 -47.82 -44.64 -91.30
C VAL A 2 -47.07 -45.89 -91.77
N ALA A 3 -47.40 -46.42 -92.95
CA ALA A 3 -46.81 -47.65 -93.48
C ALA A 3 -45.42 -47.37 -94.06
N VAL A 4 -44.38 -47.81 -93.36
CA VAL A 4 -42.98 -47.72 -93.81
C VAL A 4 -42.72 -48.75 -94.91
N THR A 5 -42.11 -48.32 -96.02
CA THR A 5 -41.72 -49.18 -97.16
C THR A 5 -40.75 -50.29 -96.70
N PRO A 6 -40.80 -51.49 -97.29
CA PRO A 6 -40.02 -52.64 -96.82
C PRO A 6 -38.49 -52.39 -96.77
N GLU A 7 -37.95 -51.56 -97.66
CA GLU A 7 -36.53 -51.17 -97.69
C GLU A 7 -36.12 -50.21 -96.55
N ALA A 8 -37.06 -49.41 -96.02
CA ALA A 8 -36.79 -48.41 -94.98
C ALA A 8 -36.93 -48.95 -93.54
N ARG A 9 -37.39 -50.20 -93.35
CA ARG A 9 -37.62 -50.78 -92.01
C ARG A 9 -36.32 -51.08 -91.25
N VAL A 10 -35.28 -51.53 -91.93
CA VAL A 10 -33.99 -51.89 -91.31
C VAL A 10 -33.23 -50.65 -90.82
N PRO A 11 -33.07 -49.56 -91.60
CA PRO A 11 -32.42 -48.34 -91.13
C PRO A 11 -33.17 -47.67 -89.97
N VAL A 12 -34.51 -47.65 -90.02
CA VAL A 12 -35.34 -47.09 -88.95
C VAL A 12 -35.19 -47.90 -87.65
N GLY A 13 -35.08 -49.24 -87.74
CA GLY A 13 -34.80 -50.10 -86.60
C GLY A 13 -33.42 -49.84 -85.97
N TRP A 14 -32.39 -49.65 -86.79
CA TRP A 14 -31.04 -49.30 -86.32
C TRP A 14 -30.98 -47.91 -85.68
N CYS A 15 -31.60 -46.90 -86.30
CA CYS A 15 -31.70 -45.56 -85.73
C CYS A 15 -32.46 -45.54 -84.39
N GLY A 16 -33.59 -46.25 -84.31
CA GLY A 16 -34.37 -46.38 -83.07
C GLY A 16 -33.59 -47.08 -81.95
N SER A 17 -32.86 -48.16 -82.29
CA SER A 17 -32.02 -48.89 -81.33
C SER A 17 -30.86 -48.04 -80.82
N SER A 18 -30.14 -47.37 -81.74
CA SER A 18 -29.04 -46.45 -81.39
C SER A 18 -29.52 -45.27 -80.54
N ALA A 19 -30.67 -44.68 -80.85
CA ALA A 19 -31.27 -43.62 -80.06
C ALA A 19 -31.67 -44.12 -78.65
N THR A 20 -32.24 -45.32 -78.55
CA THR A 20 -32.62 -45.93 -77.26
C THR A 20 -31.39 -46.20 -76.40
N VAL A 21 -30.30 -46.70 -76.99
CA VAL A 21 -29.02 -46.93 -76.28
C VAL A 21 -28.41 -45.61 -75.83
N ALA A 22 -28.41 -44.57 -76.67
CA ALA A 22 -27.90 -43.24 -76.31
C ALA A 22 -28.68 -42.63 -75.14
N VAL A 23 -30.02 -42.74 -75.17
CA VAL A 23 -30.89 -42.28 -74.07
C VAL A 23 -30.64 -43.10 -72.80
N ALA A 24 -30.51 -44.42 -72.89
CA ALA A 24 -30.23 -45.29 -71.74
C ALA A 24 -28.87 -44.97 -71.10
N LEU A 25 -27.84 -44.73 -71.91
CA LEU A 25 -26.51 -44.32 -71.42
C LEU A 25 -26.58 -42.94 -70.75
N ALA A 26 -27.24 -41.97 -71.38
CA ALA A 26 -27.43 -40.63 -70.81
C ALA A 26 -28.21 -40.69 -69.47
N ALA A 27 -29.28 -41.49 -69.41
CA ALA A 27 -30.06 -41.71 -68.20
C ALA A 27 -29.24 -42.41 -67.10
N SER A 28 -28.41 -43.39 -67.46
CA SER A 28 -27.54 -44.10 -66.51
C SER A 28 -26.46 -43.19 -65.92
N GLU A 29 -25.85 -42.33 -66.73
CA GLU A 29 -24.85 -41.36 -66.29
C GLU A 29 -25.49 -40.23 -65.48
N ALA A 30 -26.69 -39.77 -65.86
CA ALA A 30 -27.48 -38.83 -65.05
C ALA A 30 -27.82 -39.42 -63.68
N ALA A 31 -28.25 -40.69 -63.61
CA ALA A 31 -28.52 -41.38 -62.35
C ALA A 31 -27.24 -41.60 -61.51
N ARG A 32 -26.10 -41.91 -62.15
CA ARG A 32 -24.79 -42.00 -61.48
C ARG A 32 -24.38 -40.67 -60.88
N ARG A 33 -24.42 -39.58 -61.65
CA ARG A 33 -24.12 -38.22 -61.18
C ARG A 33 -25.08 -37.78 -60.08
N GLY A 34 -26.37 -38.09 -60.22
CA GLY A 34 -27.39 -37.86 -59.19
C GLY A 34 -27.02 -38.52 -57.87
N ARG A 35 -26.66 -39.81 -57.89
CA ARG A 35 -26.19 -40.53 -56.69
C ARG A 35 -24.96 -39.88 -56.06
N VAL A 36 -23.95 -39.53 -56.85
CA VAL A 36 -22.73 -38.85 -56.35
C VAL A 36 -23.06 -37.49 -55.73
N ILE A 37 -23.94 -36.70 -56.34
CA ILE A 37 -24.37 -35.40 -55.79
C ILE A 37 -25.12 -35.60 -54.46
N THR A 38 -25.99 -36.60 -54.37
CA THR A 38 -26.73 -36.87 -53.12
C THR A 38 -25.82 -37.31 -51.98
N THR A 39 -24.81 -38.14 -52.25
CA THR A 39 -23.85 -38.56 -51.23
C THR A 39 -22.95 -37.41 -50.78
N LEU A 40 -22.51 -36.55 -51.71
CA LEU A 40 -21.76 -35.33 -51.38
C LEU A 40 -22.60 -34.36 -50.55
N ARG A 41 -23.86 -34.10 -50.93
CA ARG A 41 -24.78 -33.23 -50.16
C ARG A 41 -25.01 -33.75 -48.75
N ARG A 42 -25.19 -35.06 -48.59
CA ARG A 42 -25.34 -35.68 -47.28
C ARG A 42 -24.09 -35.49 -46.42
N ARG A 43 -22.90 -35.73 -46.97
CA ARG A 43 -21.63 -35.49 -46.26
C ARG A 43 -21.44 -34.03 -45.87
N CYS A 44 -21.75 -33.08 -46.77
CA CYS A 44 -21.69 -31.66 -46.45
C CYS A 44 -22.66 -31.28 -45.34
N ALA A 45 -23.91 -31.77 -45.38
CA ALA A 45 -24.89 -31.51 -44.33
C ALA A 45 -24.46 -32.12 -42.97
N GLU A 46 -23.95 -33.34 -42.97
CA GLU A 46 -23.39 -33.99 -41.77
C GLU A 46 -22.21 -33.18 -41.21
N GLN A 47 -21.28 -32.72 -42.05
CA GLN A 47 -20.16 -31.86 -41.63
C GLN A 47 -20.63 -30.51 -41.07
N GLU A 48 -21.61 -29.87 -41.72
CA GLU A 48 -22.18 -28.59 -41.29
C GLU A 48 -22.85 -28.71 -39.91
N THR A 49 -23.63 -29.77 -39.70
CA THR A 49 -24.26 -30.04 -38.38
C THR A 49 -23.22 -30.31 -37.29
N ALA A 50 -22.18 -31.10 -37.58
CA ALA A 50 -21.11 -31.38 -36.63
C ALA A 50 -20.25 -30.14 -36.30
N LEU A 51 -20.06 -29.22 -37.26
CA LEU A 51 -19.40 -27.94 -37.02
C LEU A 51 -20.25 -27.01 -36.17
N ARG A 52 -21.56 -26.89 -36.47
CA ARG A 52 -22.50 -26.10 -35.68
C ARG A 52 -22.55 -26.56 -34.23
N TYR A 53 -22.69 -27.88 -34.02
CA TYR A 53 -22.70 -28.44 -32.68
C TYR A 53 -21.44 -28.10 -31.88
N ARG A 54 -20.25 -28.21 -32.50
CA ARG A 54 -18.98 -27.84 -31.85
C ARG A 54 -18.88 -26.34 -31.55
N LEU A 55 -19.39 -25.48 -32.44
CA LEU A 55 -19.43 -24.04 -32.20
C LEU A 55 -20.34 -23.70 -31.01
N ASP A 56 -21.52 -24.30 -30.95
CA ASP A 56 -22.46 -24.10 -29.84
C ASP A 56 -21.86 -24.57 -28.51
N GLU A 57 -21.13 -25.69 -28.51
CA GLU A 57 -20.41 -26.21 -27.35
C GLU A 57 -19.27 -25.27 -26.91
N HIS A 58 -18.45 -24.79 -27.84
CA HIS A 58 -17.38 -23.82 -27.56
C HIS A 58 -17.94 -22.49 -27.05
N GLU A 59 -19.07 -22.02 -27.60
CA GLU A 59 -19.72 -20.79 -27.14
C GLU A 59 -20.24 -20.96 -25.70
N ALA A 60 -20.92 -22.07 -25.40
CA ALA A 60 -21.40 -22.38 -24.06
C ALA A 60 -20.27 -22.42 -23.02
N GLU A 61 -19.15 -23.09 -23.34
CA GLU A 61 -18.03 -23.17 -22.41
C GLU A 61 -17.30 -21.82 -22.27
N THR A 62 -17.20 -21.02 -23.34
CA THR A 62 -16.65 -19.65 -23.25
C THR A 62 -17.50 -18.79 -22.32
N PHE A 63 -18.82 -18.89 -22.40
CA PHE A 63 -19.73 -18.19 -21.49
C PHE A 63 -19.55 -18.66 -20.05
N ARG A 64 -19.42 -19.97 -19.84
CA ARG A 64 -19.16 -20.55 -18.52
C ARG A 64 -17.81 -20.09 -17.95
N LEU A 65 -16.76 -20.04 -18.78
CA LEU A 65 -15.46 -19.50 -18.40
C LEU A 65 -15.61 -18.08 -17.85
N ALA A 66 -16.23 -17.21 -18.64
CA ALA A 66 -16.33 -15.78 -18.35
C ALA A 66 -17.24 -15.49 -17.15
N ARG A 67 -18.40 -16.17 -17.05
CA ARG A 67 -19.42 -15.84 -16.04
C ARG A 67 -19.27 -16.61 -14.73
N GLU A 68 -18.72 -17.82 -14.76
CA GLU A 68 -18.70 -18.69 -13.58
C GLU A 68 -17.27 -18.96 -13.12
N LEU A 69 -16.43 -19.45 -14.03
CA LEU A 69 -15.12 -20.00 -13.70
C LEU A 69 -14.10 -18.91 -13.34
N LEU A 70 -13.95 -17.86 -14.14
CA LEU A 70 -13.03 -16.76 -13.84
C LEU A 70 -13.40 -16.04 -12.55
N PRO A 71 -14.66 -15.60 -12.31
CA PRO A 71 -15.02 -14.97 -11.05
C PRO A 71 -14.81 -15.90 -9.84
N ARG A 72 -15.03 -17.22 -10.01
CA ARG A 72 -14.76 -18.21 -8.96
C ARG A 72 -13.26 -18.33 -8.69
N ALA A 73 -12.43 -18.39 -9.72
CA ALA A 73 -10.98 -18.44 -9.60
C ALA A 73 -10.44 -17.21 -8.87
N VAL A 74 -10.89 -16.01 -9.26
CA VAL A 74 -10.51 -14.75 -8.58
C VAL A 74 -10.95 -14.76 -7.11
N ARG A 75 -12.17 -15.23 -6.79
CA ARG A 75 -12.63 -15.34 -5.39
C ARG A 75 -11.81 -16.34 -4.56
N LEU A 76 -11.40 -17.47 -5.13
CA LEU A 76 -10.55 -18.44 -4.45
C LEU A 76 -9.15 -17.88 -4.24
N LEU A 77 -8.61 -17.18 -5.24
CA LEU A 77 -7.31 -16.53 -5.15
C LEU A 77 -7.29 -15.46 -4.04
N LYS A 78 -8.32 -14.60 -3.97
CA LYS A 78 -8.50 -13.63 -2.88
C LYS A 78 -8.63 -14.25 -1.49
N ARG A 79 -8.92 -15.55 -1.39
CA ARG A 79 -8.96 -16.30 -0.12
C ARG A 79 -7.63 -16.96 0.22
N GLY A 80 -6.61 -16.85 -0.64
CA GLY A 80 -5.29 -17.46 -0.47
C GLY A 80 -5.24 -18.94 -0.83
N GLU A 81 -6.16 -19.44 -1.67
CA GLU A 81 -6.13 -20.83 -2.13
C GLU A 81 -4.94 -21.08 -3.08
N PRO A 82 -4.29 -22.26 -3.03
CA PRO A 82 -3.19 -22.57 -3.93
C PRO A 82 -3.65 -22.59 -5.39
N THR A 83 -2.80 -22.10 -6.30
CA THR A 83 -3.08 -22.10 -7.75
C THR A 83 -3.50 -23.48 -8.27
N GLU A 84 -2.88 -24.55 -7.78
CA GLU A 84 -3.19 -25.93 -8.17
C GLU A 84 -4.62 -26.33 -7.78
N VAL A 85 -5.08 -25.88 -6.62
CA VAL A 85 -6.45 -26.11 -6.13
C VAL A 85 -7.43 -25.32 -6.98
N ILE A 86 -7.11 -24.06 -7.29
CA ILE A 86 -7.93 -23.21 -8.14
C ILE A 86 -8.09 -23.84 -9.53
N LEU A 87 -6.98 -24.23 -10.16
CA LEU A 87 -6.99 -24.88 -11.47
C LEU A 87 -7.84 -26.15 -11.43
N ARG A 88 -7.67 -27.04 -10.44
CA ARG A 88 -8.47 -28.27 -10.32
C ARG A 88 -9.98 -28.03 -10.24
N HIS A 89 -10.42 -27.00 -9.52
CA HIS A 89 -11.85 -26.67 -9.38
C HIS A 89 -12.43 -25.92 -10.57
N THR A 90 -11.58 -25.48 -11.49
CA THR A 90 -11.92 -24.58 -12.60
C THR A 90 -11.61 -25.19 -13.97
N LEU A 91 -11.14 -26.45 -13.98
CA LEU A 91 -10.96 -27.21 -15.22
C LEU A 91 -12.33 -27.61 -15.80
N PRO A 92 -12.47 -27.57 -17.15
CA PRO A 92 -13.66 -28.07 -17.83
C PRO A 92 -13.98 -29.51 -17.44
N THR A 93 -15.26 -29.81 -17.30
CA THR A 93 -15.76 -31.16 -16.95
C THR A 93 -16.01 -32.03 -18.19
N HIS A 94 -15.92 -31.45 -19.39
CA HIS A 94 -16.22 -32.08 -20.67
C HIS A 94 -14.97 -32.27 -21.53
N ASP A 95 -15.02 -33.24 -22.43
CA ASP A 95 -13.93 -33.60 -23.35
C ASP A 95 -13.89 -32.59 -24.51
N LEU A 96 -13.37 -31.39 -24.22
CA LEU A 96 -13.18 -30.33 -25.20
C LEU A 96 -12.08 -30.71 -26.19
N GLU A 97 -12.18 -30.17 -27.41
CA GLU A 97 -11.13 -30.30 -28.41
C GLU A 97 -9.78 -29.81 -27.83
N PRO A 98 -8.66 -30.56 -27.99
CA PRO A 98 -7.42 -30.28 -27.29
C PRO A 98 -6.90 -28.85 -27.47
N GLY A 99 -7.06 -28.27 -28.66
CA GLY A 99 -6.68 -26.88 -28.94
C GLY A 99 -7.51 -25.88 -28.13
N TYR A 100 -8.82 -26.06 -28.09
CA TYR A 100 -9.74 -25.21 -27.32
C TYR A 100 -9.51 -25.35 -25.80
N ALA A 101 -9.33 -26.58 -25.29
CA ALA A 101 -9.03 -26.83 -23.89
C ALA A 101 -7.71 -26.16 -23.44
N ALA A 102 -6.69 -26.20 -24.29
CA ALA A 102 -5.41 -25.54 -24.05
C ALA A 102 -5.57 -24.01 -24.01
N ALA A 103 -6.33 -23.42 -24.93
CA ALA A 103 -6.62 -21.99 -24.95
C ALA A 103 -7.37 -21.54 -23.69
N HIS A 104 -8.40 -22.28 -23.28
CA HIS A 104 -9.16 -22.02 -22.05
C HIS A 104 -8.27 -22.06 -20.80
N ARG A 105 -7.41 -23.07 -20.69
CA ARG A 105 -6.42 -23.18 -19.60
C ARG A 105 -5.42 -22.02 -19.63
N SER A 106 -4.98 -21.60 -20.82
CA SER A 106 -4.09 -20.45 -20.98
C SER A 106 -4.73 -19.16 -20.47
N VAL A 107 -5.98 -18.88 -20.84
CA VAL A 107 -6.72 -17.70 -20.35
C VAL A 107 -6.83 -17.72 -18.83
N LEU A 108 -7.24 -18.85 -18.25
CA LEU A 108 -7.35 -18.98 -16.79
C LEU A 108 -5.99 -18.75 -16.10
N LYS A 109 -4.91 -19.33 -16.64
CA LYS A 109 -3.55 -19.14 -16.11
C LYS A 109 -3.13 -17.67 -16.19
N SER A 110 -3.34 -17.00 -17.32
CA SER A 110 -3.00 -15.59 -17.49
C SER A 110 -3.78 -14.68 -16.53
N VAL A 111 -5.06 -14.96 -16.28
CA VAL A 111 -5.85 -14.21 -15.29
C VAL A 111 -5.32 -14.43 -13.86
N ILE A 112 -4.99 -15.68 -13.50
CA ILE A 112 -4.40 -15.98 -12.18
C ILE A 112 -3.06 -15.26 -12.01
N GLU A 113 -2.18 -15.33 -13.01
CA GLU A 113 -0.88 -14.65 -13.01
C GLU A 113 -1.03 -13.13 -12.90
N ALA A 114 -1.99 -12.54 -13.62
CA ALA A 114 -2.27 -11.11 -13.54
C ALA A 114 -2.72 -10.67 -12.14
N VAL A 115 -3.65 -11.40 -11.52
CA VAL A 115 -4.13 -11.08 -10.17
C VAL A 115 -3.03 -11.32 -9.12
N GLN A 116 -2.22 -12.36 -9.27
CA GLN A 116 -1.05 -12.60 -8.39
C GLN A 116 0.00 -11.49 -8.52
N ALA A 117 0.25 -11.01 -9.74
CA ALA A 117 1.16 -9.89 -9.98
C ALA A 117 0.63 -8.60 -9.33
N GLU A 118 -0.67 -8.34 -9.44
CA GLU A 118 -1.33 -7.19 -8.79
C GLU A 118 -1.23 -7.28 -7.26
N GLU A 119 -1.54 -8.44 -6.67
CA GLU A 119 -1.44 -8.67 -5.23
C GLU A 119 0.00 -8.52 -4.73
N SER A 120 0.97 -9.12 -5.44
CA SER A 120 2.40 -8.98 -5.13
C SER A 120 2.89 -7.54 -5.22
N MET A 121 2.42 -6.78 -6.22
CA MET A 121 2.73 -5.37 -6.37
C MET A 121 2.18 -4.57 -5.19
N ARG A 122 0.93 -4.83 -4.79
CA ARG A 122 0.30 -4.20 -3.62
C ARG A 122 1.05 -4.51 -2.33
N ASP A 123 1.43 -5.76 -2.13
CA ASP A 123 2.21 -6.21 -0.97
C ASP A 123 3.59 -5.54 -0.93
N SER A 124 4.25 -5.45 -2.07
CA SER A 124 5.54 -4.79 -2.23
C SER A 124 5.45 -3.30 -1.92
N ALA A 125 4.40 -2.62 -2.40
CA ALA A 125 4.15 -1.22 -2.11
C ALA A 125 3.84 -1.00 -0.61
N GLN A 126 3.03 -1.86 0.02
CA GLN A 126 2.79 -1.80 1.46
C GLN A 126 4.08 -1.93 2.27
N ARG A 127 4.97 -2.87 1.91
CA ARG A 127 6.28 -3.04 2.55
C ARG A 127 7.18 -1.81 2.32
N ALA A 128 7.12 -1.20 1.15
CA ALA A 128 7.86 0.02 0.85
C ALA A 128 7.46 1.18 1.77
N PHE A 129 6.16 1.40 2.02
CA PHE A 129 5.69 2.42 2.96
C PHE A 129 6.22 2.18 4.38
N VAL A 130 6.15 0.95 4.88
CA VAL A 130 6.69 0.64 6.22
C VAL A 130 8.20 0.90 6.28
N ASN A 131 8.94 0.53 5.24
CA ASN A 131 10.39 0.78 5.18
C ASN A 131 10.72 2.28 5.10
N ILE A 132 9.96 3.06 4.33
CA ILE A 132 10.10 4.52 4.27
C ILE A 132 9.80 5.13 5.63
N ALA A 133 8.69 4.75 6.26
CA ALA A 133 8.32 5.23 7.59
C ALA A 133 9.42 4.97 8.62
N ARG A 134 9.98 3.76 8.68
CA ARG A 134 11.09 3.44 9.61
C ARG A 134 12.33 4.30 9.35
N ARG A 135 12.65 4.59 8.10
CA ARG A 135 13.79 5.47 7.75
C ARG A 135 13.55 6.90 8.21
N VAL A 136 12.34 7.43 7.97
CA VAL A 136 11.97 8.78 8.45
C VAL A 136 11.97 8.82 9.97
N GLN A 137 11.42 7.81 10.65
CA GLN A 137 11.46 7.69 12.12
C GLN A 137 12.90 7.68 12.66
N ALA A 138 13.83 6.96 12.02
CA ALA A 138 15.24 6.96 12.42
C ALA A 138 15.87 8.35 12.32
N ILE A 139 15.56 9.11 11.26
CA ILE A 139 16.02 10.49 11.09
C ILE A 139 15.42 11.40 12.16
N VAL A 140 14.11 11.31 12.40
CA VAL A 140 13.40 12.10 13.43
C VAL A 140 13.96 11.82 14.82
N HIS A 141 14.27 10.57 15.14
CA HIS A 141 14.88 10.20 16.42
C HIS A 141 16.29 10.78 16.57
N GLN A 142 17.09 10.78 15.50
CA GLN A 142 18.40 11.41 15.50
C GLN A 142 18.29 12.93 15.66
N GLN A 143 17.38 13.58 14.93
CA GLN A 143 17.13 15.03 15.06
C GLN A 143 16.67 15.40 16.47
N ALA A 144 15.80 14.61 17.09
CA ALA A 144 15.40 14.81 18.50
C ALA A 144 16.60 14.71 19.45
N TYR A 145 17.54 13.79 19.18
CA TYR A 145 18.77 13.69 19.96
C TYR A 145 19.64 14.94 19.80
N ASP A 146 19.87 15.37 18.56
CA ASP A 146 20.71 16.54 18.25
C ASP A 146 20.11 17.84 18.83
N ILE A 147 18.78 18.01 18.76
CA ILE A 147 18.06 19.15 19.38
C ILE A 147 18.24 19.15 20.90
N ARG A 148 18.10 18.00 21.56
CA ARG A 148 18.34 17.88 23.01
C ARG A 148 19.79 18.17 23.39
N GLU A 149 20.76 17.80 22.55
CA GLU A 149 22.16 18.13 22.78
C GLU A 149 22.41 19.65 22.65
N MET A 150 21.76 20.31 21.69
CA MET A 150 21.79 21.77 21.56
C MET A 150 21.11 22.46 22.75
N GLU A 151 19.96 21.97 23.20
CA GLU A 151 19.27 22.46 24.41
C GLU A 151 20.17 22.34 25.63
N HIS A 152 20.87 21.22 25.80
CA HIS A 152 21.80 21.05 26.91
C HIS A 152 22.98 22.03 26.87
N LYS A 153 23.49 22.36 25.67
CA LYS A 153 24.63 23.27 25.49
C LYS A 153 24.24 24.75 25.56
N HIS A 154 23.07 25.11 25.05
CA HIS A 154 22.68 26.50 24.77
C HIS A 154 21.33 26.92 25.38
N GLY A 155 20.63 26.04 26.10
CA GLY A 155 19.28 26.31 26.62
C GLY A 155 19.17 27.39 27.70
N ASN A 156 20.30 27.93 28.17
CA ASN A 156 20.31 29.09 29.05
C ASN A 156 20.11 30.42 28.29
N ASP A 157 20.28 30.42 26.97
CA ASP A 157 19.99 31.57 26.11
C ASP A 157 18.51 31.54 25.69
N PRO A 158 17.69 32.52 26.09
CA PRO A 158 16.26 32.53 25.80
C PRO A 158 15.92 32.52 24.31
N ASP A 159 16.72 33.18 23.47
CA ASP A 159 16.46 33.28 22.04
C ASP A 159 16.73 31.93 21.36
N VAL A 160 17.85 31.29 21.71
CA VAL A 160 18.18 29.94 21.22
C VAL A 160 17.18 28.90 21.73
N PHE A 161 16.73 29.00 22.97
CA PHE A 161 15.73 28.09 23.52
C PHE A 161 14.39 28.20 22.77
N GLY A 162 13.97 29.41 22.41
CA GLY A 162 12.79 29.64 21.59
C GLY A 162 12.87 28.93 20.23
N ASP A 163 14.00 29.08 19.54
CA ASP A 163 14.25 28.42 18.25
C ASP A 163 14.29 26.89 18.38
N LEU A 164 14.91 26.37 19.44
CA LEU A 164 14.97 24.93 19.71
C LEU A 164 13.58 24.33 19.98
N LEU A 165 12.71 25.03 20.71
CA LEU A 165 11.33 24.60 20.92
C LEU A 165 10.56 24.53 19.59
N HIS A 166 10.78 25.50 18.69
CA HIS A 166 10.17 25.48 17.37
C HIS A 166 10.67 24.29 16.53
N LEU A 167 11.97 24.00 16.57
CA LEU A 167 12.56 22.84 15.89
C LEU A 167 12.07 21.50 16.45
N ASP A 168 11.98 21.36 17.77
CA ASP A 168 11.46 20.14 18.40
C ASP A 168 10.01 19.87 17.98
N HIS A 169 9.18 20.92 17.91
CA HIS A 169 7.83 20.80 17.41
C HIS A 169 7.79 20.34 15.93
N GLY A 170 8.59 20.95 15.06
CA GLY A 170 8.74 20.53 13.66
C GLY A 170 9.18 19.07 13.52
N ASN A 171 10.09 18.63 14.37
CA ASN A 171 10.56 17.25 14.42
C ASN A 171 9.45 16.28 14.88
N ALA A 172 8.68 16.64 15.91
CA ALA A 172 7.53 15.86 16.36
C ALA A 172 6.46 15.71 15.26
N LEU A 173 6.20 16.76 14.48
CA LEU A 173 5.28 16.71 13.33
C LEU A 173 5.79 15.80 12.22
N THR A 174 7.11 15.80 11.96
CA THR A 174 7.74 14.90 10.99
C THR A 174 7.65 13.44 11.47
N GLY A 175 7.82 13.20 12.77
CA GLY A 175 7.58 11.90 13.38
C GLY A 175 6.14 11.41 13.18
N ARG A 176 5.16 12.30 13.37
CA ARG A 176 3.74 12.00 13.11
C ARG A 176 3.49 11.60 11.66
N LEU A 177 4.08 12.31 10.69
CA LEU A 177 3.97 11.95 9.27
C LEU A 177 4.53 10.54 9.02
N ALA A 178 5.66 10.20 9.65
CA ALA A 178 6.24 8.87 9.55
C ALA A 178 5.31 7.79 10.14
N ASP A 179 4.66 8.07 11.27
CA ASP A 179 3.66 7.18 11.86
C ASP A 179 2.44 7.00 10.95
N SER A 180 1.95 8.09 10.33
CA SER A 180 0.86 8.05 9.34
C SER A 180 1.22 7.17 8.13
N ILE A 181 2.44 7.30 7.61
CA ILE A 181 2.96 6.42 6.55
C ILE A 181 3.06 4.96 7.01
N ALA A 182 3.51 4.71 8.25
CA ALA A 182 3.59 3.36 8.80
C ALA A 182 2.21 2.70 8.90
N VAL A 183 1.20 3.46 9.34
CA VAL A 183 -0.20 3.00 9.40
C VAL A 183 -0.70 2.67 8.01
N LEU A 184 -0.45 3.50 7.00
CA LEU A 184 -0.76 3.19 5.60
C LEU A 184 -0.03 1.95 5.08
N GLY A 185 1.14 1.63 5.61
CA GLY A 185 1.87 0.39 5.39
C GLY A 185 1.36 -0.82 6.20
N GLY A 186 0.30 -0.65 7.01
CA GLY A 186 -0.27 -1.72 7.84
C GLY A 186 0.39 -1.95 9.17
N SER A 187 1.32 -1.08 9.57
CA SER A 187 1.86 -1.12 10.92
C SER A 187 0.83 -0.60 11.93
N ARG A 188 0.89 -1.10 13.16
CA ARG A 188 0.12 -0.56 14.27
C ARG A 188 0.72 0.79 14.72
N PRO A 189 -0.08 1.76 15.19
CA PRO A 189 0.43 2.98 15.79
C PRO A 189 1.44 2.67 16.92
N GLY A 190 2.54 3.42 16.96
CA GLY A 190 3.78 3.00 17.64
C GLY A 190 3.69 2.90 19.17
N ARG A 191 2.90 3.74 19.83
CA ARG A 191 2.81 3.77 21.31
C ARG A 191 1.69 2.87 21.81
N GLN A 192 2.04 1.88 22.62
CA GLN A 192 1.07 1.04 23.31
C GLN A 192 0.85 1.53 24.74
N TRP A 193 -0.40 1.79 25.09
CA TRP A 193 -0.80 2.16 26.44
C TRP A 193 -1.36 0.93 27.16
N LYS A 194 -0.89 0.67 28.39
CA LYS A 194 -1.33 -0.49 29.17
C LYS A 194 -2.65 -0.26 29.89
N ASN A 195 -2.83 0.96 30.42
CA ASN A 195 -4.00 1.33 31.21
C ASN A 195 -4.95 2.18 30.37
N GLU A 196 -6.21 2.21 30.78
CA GLU A 196 -7.21 3.13 30.26
C GLU A 196 -6.83 4.59 30.51
N ILE A 197 -7.24 5.47 29.59
CA ILE A 197 -6.95 6.92 29.66
C ILE A 197 -8.26 7.69 29.51
N PRO A 198 -8.54 8.67 30.39
CA PRO A 198 -9.73 9.52 30.28
C PRO A 198 -9.84 10.16 28.88
N LEU A 199 -11.02 10.14 28.29
CA LEU A 199 -11.28 10.65 26.94
C LEU A 199 -10.81 12.09 26.78
N TYR A 200 -11.01 12.94 27.80
CA TYR A 200 -10.51 14.30 27.82
C TYR A 200 -8.99 14.38 27.54
N ASN A 201 -8.20 13.48 28.14
CA ASN A 201 -6.75 13.42 27.93
C ASN A 201 -6.41 12.88 26.54
N VAL A 202 -7.20 11.95 26.00
CA VAL A 202 -7.07 11.44 24.62
C VAL A 202 -7.30 12.58 23.62
N LEU A 203 -8.38 13.36 23.78
CA LEU A 203 -8.68 14.52 22.93
C LEU A 203 -7.57 15.58 23.00
N ARG A 204 -7.07 15.90 24.20
CA ARG A 204 -5.91 16.78 24.39
C ARG A 204 -4.63 16.23 23.74
N GLY A 205 -4.43 14.92 23.81
CA GLY A 205 -3.35 14.22 23.11
C GLY A 205 -3.44 14.42 21.61
N ALA A 206 -4.63 14.26 21.01
CA ALA A 206 -4.85 14.51 19.58
C ALA A 206 -4.59 15.98 19.21
N MET A 207 -5.09 16.93 20.00
CA MET A 207 -4.83 18.37 19.79
C MET A 207 -3.34 18.69 19.85
N SER A 208 -2.58 18.11 20.78
CA SER A 208 -1.14 18.37 20.90
C SER A 208 -0.32 17.93 19.68
N ARG A 209 -0.91 17.10 18.82
CA ARG A 209 -0.25 16.57 17.63
C ARG A 209 -0.43 17.44 16.40
N ILE A 210 -1.24 18.49 16.41
CA ILE A 210 -1.43 19.37 15.24
C ILE A 210 -0.73 20.71 15.43
N LEU A 211 -0.35 21.35 14.32
CA LEU A 211 0.29 22.68 14.33
C LEU A 211 -0.65 23.74 14.95
N GLU A 212 -1.87 23.80 14.45
CA GLU A 212 -2.86 24.83 14.79
C GLU A 212 -3.70 24.47 16.02
N TYR A 213 -3.12 23.78 17.01
CA TYR A 213 -3.84 23.30 18.19
C TYR A 213 -4.51 24.42 19.01
N ARG A 214 -3.98 25.65 18.90
CA ARG A 214 -4.54 26.84 19.56
C ARG A 214 -5.85 27.31 18.96
N ARG A 215 -6.21 26.84 17.76
CA ARG A 215 -7.48 27.14 17.06
C ARG A 215 -8.58 26.13 17.35
N VAL A 216 -8.27 25.07 18.09
CA VAL A 216 -9.25 24.03 18.46
C VAL A 216 -9.82 24.34 19.84
N ASP A 217 -11.12 24.56 19.90
CA ASP A 217 -11.86 24.79 21.13
C ASP A 217 -12.53 23.48 21.57
N LEU A 218 -12.07 22.93 22.70
CA LEU A 218 -12.60 21.72 23.30
C LEU A 218 -13.79 22.07 24.20
N HIS A 219 -14.97 21.57 23.83
CA HIS A 219 -16.24 21.82 24.53
C HIS A 219 -16.61 20.65 25.45
N SER A 220 -17.89 20.30 25.54
CA SER A 220 -18.38 19.19 26.36
C SER A 220 -17.71 17.87 25.96
N VAL A 221 -17.19 17.15 26.96
CA VAL A 221 -16.56 15.83 26.80
C VAL A 221 -17.23 14.85 27.74
N ALA A 222 -17.72 13.73 27.21
CA ALA A 222 -18.26 12.62 27.99
C ALA A 222 -17.22 12.09 29.01
N ASP A 223 -17.64 11.83 30.24
CA ASP A 223 -16.77 11.33 31.31
C ASP A 223 -16.57 9.82 31.23
N VAL A 224 -15.78 9.40 30.24
CA VAL A 224 -15.40 8.01 30.00
C VAL A 224 -13.89 7.90 29.77
N ALA A 225 -13.36 6.68 29.78
CA ALA A 225 -11.97 6.40 29.43
C ALA A 225 -11.89 5.48 28.21
N VAL A 226 -10.83 5.63 27.43
CA VAL A 226 -10.51 4.77 26.28
C VAL A 226 -9.57 3.65 26.76
N VAL A 227 -9.83 2.41 26.36
CA VAL A 227 -8.98 1.27 26.71
C VAL A 227 -7.57 1.43 26.13
N GLY A 228 -6.54 1.03 26.88
CA GLY A 228 -5.13 1.28 26.54
C GLY A 228 -4.75 0.98 25.08
N PRO A 229 -5.05 -0.21 24.52
CA PRO A 229 -4.72 -0.55 23.14
C PRO A 229 -5.37 0.35 22.07
N ALA A 230 -6.47 1.03 22.39
CA ALA A 230 -7.19 1.93 21.49
C ALA A 230 -6.79 3.40 21.65
N VAL A 231 -6.10 3.78 22.72
CA VAL A 231 -5.75 5.19 22.99
C VAL A 231 -4.98 5.80 21.83
N GLU A 232 -3.88 5.16 21.42
CA GLU A 232 -3.02 5.69 20.35
C GLU A 232 -3.73 5.74 18.98
N PRO A 233 -4.44 4.69 18.53
CA PRO A 233 -5.30 4.75 17.35
C PRO A 233 -6.33 5.89 17.37
N VAL A 234 -7.00 6.12 18.50
CA VAL A 234 -7.97 7.21 18.64
C VAL A 234 -7.28 8.57 18.55
N ILE A 235 -6.16 8.75 19.27
CA ILE A 235 -5.35 9.98 19.19
C ILE A 235 -4.93 10.25 17.74
N HIS A 236 -4.48 9.22 17.03
CA HIS A 236 -3.99 9.35 15.66
C HIS A 236 -5.12 9.71 14.69
N ALA A 237 -6.25 8.99 14.73
CA ALA A 237 -7.40 9.29 13.88
C ALA A 237 -7.93 10.72 14.12
N LEU A 238 -8.05 11.13 15.39
CA LEU A 238 -8.49 12.48 15.72
C LEU A 238 -7.48 13.56 15.31
N ALA A 239 -6.17 13.31 15.46
CA ALA A 239 -5.15 14.25 15.03
C ALA A 239 -5.22 14.50 13.51
N GLU A 240 -5.42 13.46 12.71
CA GLU A 240 -5.58 13.60 11.25
C GLU A 240 -6.86 14.38 10.87
N LEU A 241 -7.97 14.11 11.56
CA LEU A 241 -9.22 14.86 11.33
C LEU A 241 -9.09 16.33 11.76
N LEU A 242 -8.43 16.61 12.89
CA LEU A 242 -8.20 17.97 13.37
C LEU A 242 -7.20 18.74 12.49
N ASP A 243 -6.14 18.11 12.00
CA ASP A 243 -5.19 18.73 11.05
C ASP A 243 -5.91 19.13 9.77
N ASN A 244 -6.78 18.27 9.24
CA ASN A 244 -7.62 18.58 8.09
C ASN A 244 -8.58 19.75 8.38
N ALA A 245 -9.35 19.68 9.47
CA ALA A 245 -10.30 20.74 9.84
C ALA A 245 -9.63 22.11 9.98
N THR A 246 -8.46 22.16 10.64
CA THR A 246 -7.71 23.40 10.83
C THR A 246 -7.05 23.90 9.55
N ARG A 247 -6.52 23.01 8.70
CA ARG A 247 -5.87 23.35 7.43
C ARG A 247 -6.83 23.90 6.38
N TYR A 248 -8.07 23.38 6.32
CA TYR A 248 -9.09 23.80 5.36
C TYR A 248 -9.98 24.95 5.85
N SER A 249 -9.76 25.38 7.09
CA SER A 249 -10.47 26.50 7.69
C SER A 249 -9.65 27.79 7.61
N PRO A 250 -10.27 28.95 7.29
CA PRO A 250 -9.59 30.24 7.33
C PRO A 250 -8.89 30.49 8.69
N PRO A 251 -7.70 31.12 8.73
CA PRO A 251 -6.90 31.23 9.95
C PRO A 251 -7.60 31.97 11.11
N GLN A 252 -8.57 32.81 10.81
CA GLN A 252 -9.38 33.55 11.78
C GLN A 252 -10.52 32.73 12.43
N THR A 253 -10.87 31.56 11.89
CA THR A 253 -11.95 30.72 12.41
C THR A 253 -11.43 29.71 13.44
N ARG A 254 -12.34 29.29 14.32
CA ARG A 254 -12.12 28.26 15.34
C ARG A 254 -12.67 26.92 14.84
N VAL A 255 -12.04 25.83 15.27
CA VAL A 255 -12.53 24.46 15.07
C VAL A 255 -13.10 23.99 16.40
N HIS A 256 -14.34 23.50 16.39
CA HIS A 256 -15.05 23.08 17.60
C HIS A 256 -14.96 21.57 17.76
N LEU A 257 -14.52 21.11 18.94
CA LEU A 257 -14.36 19.70 19.27
C LEU A 257 -15.28 19.34 20.43
N THR A 258 -16.20 18.42 20.19
CA THR A 258 -17.19 17.91 21.15
C THR A 258 -17.08 16.40 21.24
N ALA A 259 -17.37 15.81 22.40
CA ALA A 259 -17.51 14.37 22.53
C ALA A 259 -18.73 14.02 23.38
N VAL A 260 -19.67 13.30 22.78
CA VAL A 260 -20.98 12.99 23.37
C VAL A 260 -21.22 11.49 23.42
N ASP A 261 -21.93 11.07 24.46
CA ASP A 261 -22.36 9.68 24.62
C ASP A 261 -23.55 9.38 23.72
N ILE A 262 -23.49 8.27 22.98
CA ILE A 262 -24.52 7.79 22.07
C ILE A 262 -24.71 6.27 22.25
N GLN A 263 -25.82 5.74 21.75
CA GLN A 263 -26.14 4.31 21.91
C GLN A 263 -25.04 3.35 21.38
N SER A 264 -24.29 3.77 20.36
CA SER A 264 -23.25 2.94 19.74
C SER A 264 -21.84 3.16 20.32
N GLY A 265 -21.66 4.07 21.30
CA GLY A 265 -20.34 4.45 21.81
C GLY A 265 -20.21 5.94 22.10
N ILE A 266 -19.02 6.50 21.89
CA ILE A 266 -18.81 7.95 21.94
C ILE A 266 -18.72 8.52 20.53
N ALA A 267 -19.55 9.52 20.23
CA ALA A 267 -19.38 10.35 19.04
C ALA A 267 -18.48 11.54 19.35
N VAL A 268 -17.32 11.59 18.69
CA VAL A 268 -16.42 12.75 18.69
C VAL A 268 -16.71 13.57 17.44
N GLU A 269 -17.17 14.79 17.63
CA GLU A 269 -17.54 15.72 16.56
C GLU A 269 -16.48 16.81 16.42
N ILE A 270 -15.98 16.98 15.21
CA ILE A 270 -15.05 18.04 14.83
C ILE A 270 -15.78 18.90 13.80
N GLU A 271 -16.12 20.12 14.17
CA GLU A 271 -16.84 21.05 13.31
C GLU A 271 -15.97 22.23 12.92
N ASP A 272 -15.87 22.47 11.62
CA ASP A 272 -15.07 23.52 11.02
C ASP A 272 -15.92 24.52 10.23
N ALA A 273 -15.33 25.69 9.95
CA ALA A 273 -15.93 26.78 9.18
C ALA A 273 -15.16 27.00 7.86
N GLY A 274 -14.60 25.92 7.32
CA GLY A 274 -13.80 25.90 6.11
C GLY A 274 -14.63 25.79 4.83
N VAL A 275 -13.96 25.35 3.76
CA VAL A 275 -14.62 25.05 2.49
C VAL A 275 -15.30 23.68 2.63
N GLY A 276 -16.62 23.63 2.44
CA GLY A 276 -17.38 22.38 2.39
C GLY A 276 -16.93 21.46 1.24
N LEU A 277 -17.36 20.20 1.28
CA LEU A 277 -17.06 19.22 0.24
C LEU A 277 -18.00 19.38 -0.97
N THR A 278 -17.44 19.33 -2.19
CA THR A 278 -18.27 19.15 -3.40
C THR A 278 -18.90 17.76 -3.43
N ASP A 279 -19.94 17.55 -4.23
CA ASP A 279 -20.60 16.24 -4.32
C ASP A 279 -19.68 15.13 -4.85
N GLU A 280 -18.75 15.46 -5.74
CA GLU A 280 -17.71 14.51 -6.20
C GLU A 280 -16.70 14.21 -5.10
N ALA A 281 -16.28 15.23 -4.34
CA ALA A 281 -15.37 15.05 -3.21
C ALA A 281 -16.03 14.17 -2.13
N ARG A 282 -17.29 14.45 -1.80
CA ARG A 282 -18.06 13.67 -0.82
C ARG A 282 -18.19 12.21 -1.22
N ARG A 283 -18.60 11.92 -2.47
CA ARG A 283 -18.72 10.55 -2.97
C ARG A 283 -17.39 9.78 -2.92
N ARG A 284 -16.27 10.44 -3.21
CA ARG A 284 -14.94 9.81 -3.09
C ARG A 284 -14.57 9.57 -1.63
N THR A 285 -14.78 10.55 -0.75
CA THR A 285 -14.48 10.37 0.67
C THR A 285 -15.33 9.27 1.30
N ASP A 286 -16.62 9.19 0.96
CA ASP A 286 -17.50 8.11 1.39
C ASP A 286 -16.98 6.74 0.92
N ARG A 287 -16.47 6.65 -0.32
CA ARG A 287 -15.83 5.43 -0.83
C ARG A 287 -14.58 5.05 -0.03
N VAL A 288 -13.68 5.99 0.23
CA VAL A 288 -12.44 5.76 1.01
C VAL A 288 -12.75 5.33 2.44
N LEU A 289 -13.74 5.96 3.07
CA LEU A 289 -14.18 5.66 4.43
C LEU A 289 -15.05 4.40 4.53
N SER A 290 -15.55 3.87 3.40
CA SER A 290 -16.34 2.64 3.40
C SER A 290 -15.51 1.45 3.89
N LYS A 291 -16.14 0.57 4.67
CA LYS A 291 -15.49 -0.65 5.18
C LYS A 291 -15.21 -1.69 4.09
N GLU A 292 -15.99 -1.65 3.00
CA GLU A 292 -15.93 -2.61 1.90
C GLU A 292 -14.89 -2.25 0.83
N SER A 293 -14.52 -0.97 0.70
CA SER A 293 -13.49 -0.58 -0.26
C SER A 293 -12.12 -0.92 0.32
N GLU A 294 -11.40 -1.85 -0.29
CA GLU A 294 -9.96 -1.97 -0.08
C GLU A 294 -9.29 -0.60 -0.38
N LEU A 295 -8.45 -0.08 0.53
CA LEU A 295 -7.73 1.17 0.26
C LEU A 295 -6.77 0.92 -0.89
N ASP A 296 -7.09 1.45 -2.06
CA ASP A 296 -6.15 1.45 -3.16
C ASP A 296 -5.11 2.54 -2.94
N LEU A 297 -3.86 2.25 -3.28
CA LEU A 297 -2.80 3.25 -3.21
C LEU A 297 -3.03 4.35 -4.25
N ASP A 298 -3.73 4.04 -5.33
CA ASP A 298 -4.17 5.00 -6.34
C ASP A 298 -5.18 6.03 -5.79
N ASP A 299 -5.91 5.69 -4.72
CA ASP A 299 -6.86 6.61 -4.06
C ASP A 299 -6.13 7.66 -3.18
N LEU A 300 -4.82 7.52 -2.95
CA LEU A 300 -4.06 8.40 -2.04
C LEU A 300 -3.84 9.83 -2.57
N GLY A 301 -4.01 10.09 -3.87
CA GLY A 301 -3.98 11.42 -4.52
C GLY A 301 -2.98 12.46 -3.97
N GLU A 302 -3.29 13.75 -4.12
CA GLU A 302 -2.44 14.85 -3.62
C GLU A 302 -2.42 14.93 -2.08
N ALA A 303 -1.27 15.37 -1.53
CA ALA A 303 -0.84 15.43 -0.12
C ALA A 303 -1.91 15.53 1.01
N PRO A 304 -2.98 16.35 0.94
CA PRO A 304 -4.01 16.37 1.99
C PRO A 304 -4.86 15.09 2.15
N ARG A 305 -4.76 14.14 1.21
CA ARG A 305 -5.58 12.91 1.22
C ARG A 305 -5.01 11.79 2.07
N LEU A 306 -3.73 11.88 2.44
CA LEU A 306 -3.07 10.90 3.30
C LEU A 306 -3.79 10.75 4.65
N GLY A 307 -4.25 11.85 5.25
CA GLY A 307 -4.91 11.82 6.56
C GLY A 307 -6.22 11.04 6.56
N LEU A 308 -7.07 11.20 5.53
CA LEU A 308 -8.32 10.44 5.43
C LEU A 308 -8.08 8.95 5.18
N ALA A 309 -7.05 8.59 4.42
CA ALA A 309 -6.69 7.19 4.21
C ALA A 309 -6.17 6.53 5.50
N VAL A 310 -5.40 7.26 6.31
CA VAL A 310 -4.98 6.82 7.66
C VAL A 310 -6.20 6.60 8.54
N VAL A 311 -7.12 7.57 8.59
CA VAL A 311 -8.37 7.47 9.35
C VAL A 311 -9.21 6.27 8.89
N ALA A 312 -9.35 6.04 7.58
CA ALA A 312 -10.06 4.88 7.04
C ALA A 312 -9.43 3.54 7.48
N ARG A 313 -8.08 3.46 7.49
CA ARG A 313 -7.36 2.26 7.91
C ARG A 313 -7.48 1.99 9.40
N LEU A 314 -7.39 3.04 10.23
CA LEU A 314 -7.63 2.95 11.67
C LEU A 314 -9.09 2.56 11.96
N ALA A 315 -10.05 3.16 11.24
CA ALA A 315 -11.46 2.86 11.39
C ALA A 315 -11.78 1.39 11.10
N ARG A 316 -11.12 0.77 10.11
CA ARG A 316 -11.27 -0.68 9.86
C ARG A 316 -10.61 -1.53 10.93
N SER A 317 -9.40 -1.15 11.34
CA SER A 317 -8.61 -1.94 12.30
C SER A 317 -9.20 -1.93 13.71
N TYR A 318 -9.87 -0.84 14.09
CA TYR A 318 -10.44 -0.60 15.42
C TYR A 318 -11.96 -0.42 15.41
N ASN A 319 -12.62 -0.75 14.29
CA ASN A 319 -14.06 -0.69 14.12
C ASN A 319 -14.70 0.70 14.40
N PHE A 320 -13.97 1.78 14.18
CA PHE A 320 -14.55 3.13 14.25
C PHE A 320 -15.57 3.34 13.12
N LEU A 321 -16.54 4.21 13.34
CA LEU A 321 -17.38 4.75 12.27
C LEU A 321 -17.00 6.19 12.01
N VAL A 322 -16.81 6.54 10.74
CA VAL A 322 -16.43 7.89 10.34
C VAL A 322 -17.46 8.40 9.34
N SER A 323 -17.98 9.60 9.57
CA SER A 323 -18.90 10.26 8.65
C SER A 323 -18.54 11.73 8.53
N LEU A 324 -18.55 12.25 7.30
CA LEU A 324 -18.39 13.68 7.03
C LEU A 324 -19.75 14.26 6.62
N ARG A 325 -20.16 15.34 7.26
CA ARG A 325 -21.43 16.03 7.03
C ARG A 325 -21.17 17.52 6.78
N PRO A 326 -22.09 18.25 6.13
CA PRO A 326 -22.03 19.71 6.12
C PRO A 326 -22.09 20.27 7.55
N SER A 327 -21.21 21.25 7.84
CA SER A 327 -21.20 22.01 9.09
C SER A 327 -22.24 23.13 9.06
N ALA A 328 -22.76 23.51 10.24
CA ALA A 328 -23.63 24.68 10.35
C ALA A 328 -22.89 26.00 10.06
N TYR A 329 -21.56 25.98 10.17
CA TYR A 329 -20.68 27.11 9.87
C TYR A 329 -20.23 27.17 8.40
N GLY A 330 -20.80 26.33 7.53
CA GLY A 330 -20.51 26.30 6.09
C GLY A 330 -19.34 25.40 5.66
N GLY A 331 -18.60 24.85 6.63
CA GLY A 331 -17.51 23.90 6.40
C GLY A 331 -17.93 22.44 6.49
N VAL A 332 -17.10 21.62 7.13
CA VAL A 332 -17.34 20.19 7.32
C VAL A 332 -17.49 19.87 8.82
N ARG A 333 -18.40 18.94 9.14
CA ARG A 333 -18.50 18.27 10.43
C ARG A 333 -18.04 16.83 10.25
N ALA A 334 -16.88 16.50 10.80
CA ALA A 334 -16.39 15.13 10.88
C ALA A 334 -16.87 14.49 12.18
N VAL A 335 -17.50 13.31 12.08
CA VAL A 335 -17.96 12.53 13.22
C VAL A 335 -17.18 11.22 13.26
N LEU A 336 -16.41 11.00 14.33
CA LEU A 336 -15.74 9.75 14.64
C LEU A 336 -16.46 9.06 15.79
N VAL A 337 -17.06 7.90 15.55
CA VAL A 337 -17.67 7.07 16.60
C VAL A 337 -16.65 6.05 17.07
N ILE A 338 -16.31 6.13 18.36
CA ILE A 338 -15.52 5.14 19.08
C ILE A 338 -16.51 4.10 19.63
N PRO A 339 -16.41 2.81 19.26
CA PRO A 339 -17.37 1.80 19.68
C PRO A 339 -17.25 1.45 21.17
N MET A 340 -18.35 0.98 21.76
CA MET A 340 -18.47 0.71 23.21
C MET A 340 -17.42 -0.25 23.76
N ASP A 341 -16.94 -1.21 22.97
CA ASP A 341 -15.90 -2.17 23.36
C ASP A 341 -14.52 -1.54 23.58
N LEU A 342 -14.31 -0.31 23.09
CA LEU A 342 -13.08 0.46 23.27
C LEU A 342 -13.18 1.52 24.37
N ILE A 343 -14.34 1.58 25.05
CA ILE A 343 -14.64 2.57 26.09
C ILE A 343 -14.86 1.85 27.42
N THR A 344 -14.49 2.50 28.51
CA THR A 344 -14.71 2.02 29.87
C THR A 344 -15.05 3.16 30.80
N ALA A 345 -15.56 2.85 31.99
CA ALA A 345 -15.82 3.84 33.03
C ALA A 345 -14.52 4.57 33.41
N SER A 346 -14.60 5.90 33.48
CA SER A 346 -13.48 6.74 33.89
C SER A 346 -13.19 6.51 35.38
N LYS A 347 -12.05 5.89 35.72
CA LYS A 347 -11.63 5.73 37.13
C LYS A 347 -11.17 7.04 37.78
N HIS A 348 -10.81 8.01 36.95
CA HIS A 348 -10.37 9.35 37.36
C HIS A 348 -11.02 10.35 36.41
N PRO A 349 -12.07 11.09 36.83
CA PRO A 349 -12.65 12.14 36.00
C PRO A 349 -11.51 13.05 35.52
N GLY A 350 -11.42 13.29 34.22
CA GLY A 350 -10.35 14.12 33.61
C GLY A 350 -10.27 15.54 34.20
N GLY A 351 -11.23 15.91 35.04
CA GLY A 351 -11.29 17.14 35.83
C GLY A 351 -10.27 17.25 36.98
N ASP A 352 -9.71 16.17 37.53
CA ASP A 352 -8.81 16.30 38.69
C ASP A 352 -7.41 16.80 38.31
N ILE A 353 -6.94 16.51 37.09
CA ILE A 353 -5.70 17.10 36.54
C ILE A 353 -5.96 18.51 35.99
N ALA A 354 -7.19 18.81 35.55
CA ALA A 354 -7.61 20.15 35.13
C ALA A 354 -7.95 21.10 36.30
N ARG A 355 -8.17 20.56 37.51
CA ARG A 355 -8.35 21.30 38.78
C ARG A 355 -7.06 21.46 39.59
N ALA A 356 -5.91 21.03 39.07
CA ALA A 356 -4.64 21.53 39.59
C ALA A 356 -4.67 23.08 39.50
N PRO A 357 -4.32 23.82 40.56
CA PRO A 357 -4.39 25.27 40.55
C PRO A 357 -3.55 25.77 39.37
N LYS A 358 -4.19 26.49 38.44
CA LYS A 358 -3.49 27.26 37.41
C LYS A 358 -2.35 27.99 38.12
N LEU A 359 -1.10 27.71 37.77
CA LEU A 359 0.00 28.54 38.25
C LEU A 359 -0.39 29.99 37.94
N PRO A 360 -0.31 30.90 38.92
CA PRO A 360 -0.67 32.29 38.70
C PRO A 360 0.15 32.82 37.53
N PRO A 361 -0.43 33.68 36.66
CA PRO A 361 0.32 34.28 35.57
C PRO A 361 1.57 34.93 36.15
N PHE A 362 2.72 34.72 35.50
CA PHE A 362 3.99 35.31 35.89
C PHE A 362 3.81 36.83 35.92
N LYS A 363 3.57 37.40 37.11
CA LYS A 363 3.54 38.85 37.30
C LYS A 363 4.98 39.31 37.20
N SER A 364 5.39 39.70 36.00
CA SER A 364 6.55 40.56 35.81
C SER A 364 6.35 41.80 36.68
N LYS A 365 7.05 41.85 37.83
CA LYS A 365 7.21 43.09 38.59
C LYS A 365 8.12 43.98 37.76
N ARG A 366 7.54 44.75 36.83
CA ARG A 366 8.21 45.93 36.29
C ARG A 366 8.53 46.84 37.47
N ARG A 367 9.82 46.94 37.81
CA ARG A 367 10.32 48.01 38.70
C ARG A 367 10.04 49.35 38.00
N PRO A 368 9.32 50.29 38.62
CA PRO A 368 9.20 51.64 38.08
C PRO A 368 10.56 52.33 38.23
N GLY A 369 11.20 52.71 37.12
CA GLY A 369 12.42 53.53 37.19
C GLY A 369 13.43 53.43 36.03
N GLN A 370 13.32 52.48 35.10
CA GLN A 370 14.22 52.46 33.94
C GLN A 370 13.61 53.25 32.78
N ARG A 371 14.05 54.50 32.63
CA ARG A 371 13.80 55.34 31.44
C ARG A 371 14.44 54.65 30.23
N ILE A 372 13.61 54.33 29.25
CA ILE A 372 14.04 54.01 27.88
C ILE A 372 14.47 55.35 27.25
N PRO A 373 15.70 55.49 26.72
CA PRO A 373 16.06 56.67 25.94
C PRO A 373 15.29 56.69 24.61
N ALA A 374 14.78 57.86 24.23
CA ALA A 374 14.16 58.08 22.92
C ALA A 374 15.20 57.92 21.77
N PRO A 375 14.77 57.59 20.54
CA PRO A 375 15.68 57.38 19.41
C PRO A 375 16.26 58.73 18.95
N GLY A 376 17.59 58.81 18.84
CA GLY A 376 18.30 59.87 18.11
C GLY A 376 18.44 59.53 16.63
N PRO A 377 18.82 60.50 15.78
CA PRO A 377 18.79 60.37 14.32
C PRO A 377 19.81 59.36 13.78
N GLU A 378 19.39 58.65 12.73
CA GLU A 378 20.05 57.54 12.04
C GLU A 378 21.44 57.90 11.48
N THR A 379 22.42 57.04 11.77
CA THR A 379 23.59 56.83 10.91
C THR A 379 23.36 55.54 10.10
N PRO A 380 23.64 55.53 8.78
CA PRO A 380 23.42 54.34 7.96
C PRO A 380 24.41 53.22 8.34
N PRO A 381 24.00 51.94 8.25
CA PRO A 381 24.85 50.80 8.58
C PRO A 381 25.95 50.59 7.52
N PRO A 382 27.13 50.06 7.90
CA PRO A 382 28.16 49.68 6.94
C PRO A 382 27.71 48.46 6.11
N MET A 383 27.96 48.52 4.80
CA MET A 383 27.89 47.38 3.88
C MET A 383 28.75 46.22 4.42
N MET A 384 28.13 45.06 4.66
CA MET A 384 28.86 43.81 4.88
C MET A 384 29.41 43.31 3.54
N GLU A 385 30.73 43.11 3.49
CA GLU A 385 31.41 42.32 2.46
C GLU A 385 30.93 40.86 2.51
N HIS A 386 30.78 40.26 1.34
CA HIS A 386 30.39 38.86 1.17
C HIS A 386 31.41 37.90 1.83
N PRO A 387 30.96 36.79 2.47
CA PRO A 387 31.88 35.78 3.00
C PRO A 387 32.59 35.04 1.86
N ILE A 388 33.91 35.01 1.91
CA ILE A 388 34.79 34.21 1.05
C ILE A 388 34.58 32.72 1.38
N PRO A 389 34.34 31.82 0.40
CA PRO A 389 34.25 30.39 0.65
C PRO A 389 35.62 29.78 1.00
N PRO A 390 35.68 28.70 1.79
CA PRO A 390 36.93 28.04 2.15
C PRO A 390 37.62 27.44 0.91
N PRO A 391 38.97 27.37 0.86
CA PRO A 391 39.67 26.86 -0.30
C PRO A 391 39.37 25.37 -0.50
N LEU A 392 38.94 25.02 -1.72
CA LEU A 392 38.86 23.65 -2.21
C LEU A 392 40.27 23.14 -2.55
N GLY A 393 40.56 21.86 -2.28
CA GLY A 393 41.69 21.18 -2.89
C GLY A 393 41.39 20.77 -4.34
N ASP A 394 42.41 20.43 -5.12
CA ASP A 394 42.38 20.15 -6.58
C ASP A 394 41.39 19.06 -7.08
N SER A 395 40.58 18.45 -6.21
CA SER A 395 39.57 17.45 -6.57
C SER A 395 38.16 17.71 -6.03
N GLY A 396 37.87 18.90 -5.50
CA GLY A 396 36.48 19.33 -5.24
C GLY A 396 35.77 18.65 -4.06
N LEU A 397 36.47 17.89 -3.20
CA LEU A 397 35.89 17.24 -2.01
C LEU A 397 36.53 17.75 -0.70
N PRO A 398 35.76 17.91 0.40
CA PRO A 398 36.30 18.42 1.66
C PRO A 398 37.25 17.43 2.35
N GLN A 399 38.49 17.87 2.62
CA GLN A 399 39.52 17.08 3.31
C GLN A 399 39.25 16.91 4.81
N ARG A 400 39.22 15.65 5.26
CA ARG A 400 39.05 15.26 6.68
C ARG A 400 40.38 15.37 7.43
N ARG A 401 40.55 16.38 8.30
CA ARG A 401 41.64 16.41 9.30
C ARG A 401 41.34 15.45 10.46
N ARG A 402 42.17 14.42 10.64
CA ARG A 402 42.19 13.63 11.88
C ARG A 402 42.93 14.40 12.98
N ARG A 403 42.21 14.92 13.98
CA ARG A 403 42.80 15.32 15.26
C ARG A 403 42.69 14.15 16.24
N ARG A 404 43.84 13.60 16.66
CA ARG A 404 43.96 12.76 17.86
C ARG A 404 43.78 13.66 19.07
N GLY A 405 42.78 13.37 19.90
CA GLY A 405 42.55 13.96 21.23
C GLY A 405 42.39 12.85 22.28
N PRO A 406 42.65 13.13 23.56
CA PRO A 406 42.91 12.11 24.58
C PRO A 406 41.65 11.38 25.07
N ALA A 407 41.87 10.22 25.67
CA ALA A 407 40.86 9.23 26.07
C ALA A 407 39.82 9.73 27.10
N PRO A 408 38.59 9.17 27.13
CA PRO A 408 37.54 9.59 28.06
C PRO A 408 37.78 9.07 29.50
N LEU A 409 37.46 9.90 30.49
CA LEU A 409 37.42 9.54 31.92
C LEU A 409 36.12 8.79 32.31
N PRO A 410 36.11 8.04 33.43
CA PRO A 410 35.31 6.84 33.60
C PRO A 410 34.05 7.06 34.45
N PHE A 411 32.88 7.22 33.81
CA PHE A 411 31.58 7.07 34.49
C PHE A 411 30.67 5.99 33.85
N GLY A 412 31.10 5.35 32.76
CA GLY A 412 30.34 4.30 32.06
C GLY A 412 30.72 2.84 32.40
N ARG A 413 31.81 2.61 33.16
CA ARG A 413 32.31 1.24 33.43
C ARG A 413 31.40 0.43 34.34
N ALA A 414 30.71 1.05 35.29
CA ALA A 414 29.81 0.35 36.21
C ALA A 414 28.58 -0.22 35.50
N ALA A 415 27.98 0.54 34.58
CA ALA A 415 26.82 0.08 33.79
C ALA A 415 27.19 -0.96 32.73
N ALA A 416 28.40 -0.92 32.18
CA ALA A 416 28.90 -1.93 31.24
C ALA A 416 29.22 -3.26 31.94
N ALA A 417 29.88 -3.22 33.11
CA ALA A 417 30.20 -4.41 33.90
C ALA A 417 28.94 -5.11 34.44
N GLN A 418 27.87 -4.37 34.72
CA GLN A 418 26.61 -4.94 35.19
C GLN A 418 25.86 -5.70 34.08
N ARG A 419 25.87 -5.18 32.85
CA ARG A 419 25.28 -5.86 31.68
C ARG A 419 26.04 -7.12 31.27
N GLU A 420 27.35 -7.13 31.49
CA GLU A 420 28.20 -8.30 31.19
C GLU A 420 27.96 -9.43 32.20
N ARG A 421 27.81 -9.09 33.50
CA ARG A 421 27.40 -10.05 34.54
C ARG A 421 26.00 -10.60 34.32
N GLU A 422 25.04 -9.77 33.92
CA GLU A 422 23.67 -10.20 33.59
C GLU A 422 23.65 -11.15 32.38
N ARG A 423 24.52 -10.94 31.38
CA ARG A 423 24.69 -11.86 30.25
C ARG A 423 25.32 -13.20 30.64
N GLU A 424 26.35 -13.18 31.49
CA GLU A 424 26.98 -14.42 31.99
C GLU A 424 26.02 -15.23 32.87
N GLN A 425 25.16 -14.56 33.66
CA GLN A 425 24.17 -15.21 34.52
C GLN A 425 23.01 -15.82 33.72
N ALA A 426 22.61 -15.17 32.62
CA ALA A 426 21.63 -15.70 31.65
C ALA A 426 22.16 -16.90 30.85
N MET A 427 23.48 -16.99 30.64
CA MET A 427 24.11 -18.10 29.93
C MET A 427 24.29 -19.34 30.82
N ARG A 428 24.39 -19.15 32.15
CA ARG A 428 24.48 -20.24 33.15
C ARG A 428 23.12 -20.89 33.52
N THR A 429 22.00 -20.28 33.15
CA THR A 429 20.64 -20.72 33.55
C THR A 429 19.85 -21.41 32.44
N ARG A 430 20.48 -21.75 31.30
CA ARG A 430 19.84 -22.60 30.28
C ARG A 430 19.94 -24.09 30.68
N PRO A 431 18.81 -24.83 30.77
CA PRO A 431 18.87 -26.27 30.90
C PRO A 431 19.33 -26.91 29.58
N SER A 432 20.36 -27.76 29.65
CA SER A 432 20.86 -28.55 28.53
C SER A 432 19.91 -29.70 28.20
N VAL A 433 19.29 -29.64 27.02
CA VAL A 433 18.56 -30.78 26.43
C VAL A 433 19.58 -31.69 25.72
N PRO A 434 19.61 -33.01 25.98
CA PRO A 434 20.50 -33.91 25.25
C PRO A 434 20.01 -34.10 23.81
N VAL A 435 20.86 -33.78 22.84
CA VAL A 435 20.64 -34.10 21.42
C VAL A 435 21.21 -35.49 21.16
N GLN A 436 20.36 -36.42 20.69
CA GLN A 436 20.80 -37.74 20.18
C GLN A 436 21.38 -37.60 18.77
N PRO A 437 22.40 -38.38 18.39
CA PRO A 437 23.00 -38.34 17.05
C PRO A 437 22.16 -39.14 16.04
N GLY A 438 21.79 -38.50 14.93
CA GLY A 438 21.28 -39.16 13.71
C GLY A 438 22.39 -39.32 12.66
N PRO A 439 22.25 -40.25 11.70
CA PRO A 439 23.37 -40.74 10.88
C PRO A 439 23.74 -39.79 9.72
N GLU A 440 25.01 -39.93 9.35
CA GLU A 440 25.78 -39.19 8.34
C GLU A 440 25.08 -39.09 6.97
N ARG A 441 25.15 -37.89 6.37
CA ARG A 441 24.97 -37.68 4.93
C ARG A 441 26.12 -36.85 4.39
N ASP A 442 26.62 -37.31 3.25
CA ASP A 442 27.81 -36.88 2.54
C ASP A 442 27.96 -35.37 2.34
N SER A 443 29.18 -34.89 2.58
CA SER A 443 29.65 -33.53 2.39
C SER A 443 29.94 -33.23 0.91
N LEU A 444 29.21 -32.27 0.33
CA LEU A 444 29.62 -31.52 -0.86
C LEU A 444 30.60 -30.39 -0.47
N PRO A 445 31.54 -30.00 -1.36
CA PRO A 445 32.61 -29.06 -1.01
C PRO A 445 32.09 -27.65 -0.70
N GLU A 446 32.61 -27.10 0.39
CA GLU A 446 32.29 -25.82 1.00
C GLU A 446 32.78 -24.65 0.11
N GLN A 447 31.85 -23.84 -0.42
CA GLN A 447 32.20 -22.60 -1.13
C GLN A 447 32.68 -21.54 -0.10
N PRO A 448 33.77 -20.81 -0.38
CA PRO A 448 34.27 -19.80 0.55
C PRO A 448 33.25 -18.65 0.73
N PRO A 449 33.20 -18.02 1.91
CA PRO A 449 32.21 -16.99 2.21
C PRO A 449 32.40 -15.77 1.31
N LYS A 450 31.35 -15.41 0.57
CA LYS A 450 31.34 -14.19 -0.27
C LYS A 450 31.44 -12.95 0.63
N GLN A 451 32.48 -12.15 0.39
CA GLN A 451 32.71 -10.90 1.12
C GLN A 451 31.58 -9.88 0.86
N PRO A 452 31.11 -9.15 1.89
CA PRO A 452 30.04 -8.17 1.75
C PRO A 452 30.50 -6.97 0.91
N GLY A 453 29.71 -6.62 -0.12
CA GLY A 453 29.92 -5.41 -0.96
C GLY A 453 30.02 -5.66 -2.46
N MET A 454 30.24 -6.90 -2.91
CA MET A 454 30.34 -7.20 -4.36
C MET A 454 29.03 -6.99 -5.13
N TRP A 455 27.87 -7.14 -4.49
CA TRP A 455 26.58 -6.91 -5.15
C TRP A 455 26.39 -5.44 -5.56
N LEU A 456 26.90 -4.50 -4.76
CA LEU A 456 26.81 -3.07 -5.06
C LEU A 456 27.72 -2.69 -6.23
N ALA A 457 28.91 -3.30 -6.34
CA ALA A 457 29.84 -3.08 -7.45
C ALA A 457 29.38 -3.72 -8.76
N ALA A 458 28.67 -4.86 -8.71
CA ALA A 458 28.06 -5.47 -9.88
C ALA A 458 26.82 -4.68 -10.36
N PHE A 459 26.00 -4.20 -9.43
CA PHE A 459 24.82 -3.38 -9.72
C PHE A 459 25.20 -2.01 -10.33
N THR A 460 26.22 -1.34 -9.78
CA THR A 460 26.66 -0.03 -10.29
C THR A 460 27.30 -0.13 -11.69
N ARG A 461 27.96 -1.25 -12.00
CA ARG A 461 28.51 -1.52 -13.35
C ARG A 461 27.43 -1.80 -14.39
N GLY A 462 26.36 -2.51 -14.03
CA GLY A 462 25.21 -2.75 -14.90
C GLY A 462 24.46 -1.47 -15.26
N ILE A 463 24.40 -0.49 -14.34
CA ILE A 463 23.80 0.83 -14.61
C ILE A 463 24.68 1.68 -15.53
N ASN A 464 26.00 1.52 -15.47
CA ASN A 464 26.96 2.29 -16.28
C ASN A 464 27.29 1.66 -17.65
N GLY A 465 26.67 0.51 -18.00
CA GLY A 465 26.80 -0.11 -19.32
C GLY A 465 28.13 -0.84 -19.59
N GLU A 466 28.90 -1.17 -18.56
CA GLU A 466 30.16 -1.93 -18.71
C GLU A 466 29.87 -3.44 -18.81
N LEU A 467 30.33 -4.07 -19.90
CA LEU A 467 30.22 -5.53 -20.08
C LEU A 467 31.12 -6.26 -19.07
N PRO A 468 30.69 -7.41 -18.51
CA PRO A 468 31.51 -8.19 -17.61
C PRO A 468 32.71 -8.81 -18.36
N GLU A 469 33.91 -8.74 -17.79
CA GLU A 469 35.04 -9.53 -18.31
C GLU A 469 34.74 -11.03 -18.18
N PRO A 470 35.19 -11.85 -19.16
CA PRO A 470 35.01 -13.29 -19.11
C PRO A 470 35.84 -13.90 -17.96
N ASP A 471 35.15 -14.67 -17.13
CA ASP A 471 35.71 -15.46 -16.04
C ASP A 471 36.62 -16.58 -16.62
N PRO A 472 37.92 -16.63 -16.31
CA PRO A 472 38.85 -17.60 -16.89
C PRO A 472 38.58 -19.06 -16.49
N ASP A 473 37.70 -19.32 -15.52
CA ASP A 473 37.45 -20.65 -14.95
C ASP A 473 36.10 -21.29 -15.37
N ARG A 474 35.40 -20.75 -16.39
CA ARG A 474 34.20 -21.41 -16.94
C ARG A 474 34.52 -22.26 -18.18
N PRO A 475 34.27 -23.59 -18.16
CA PRO A 475 34.35 -24.38 -19.38
C PRO A 475 33.23 -23.98 -20.34
N ASN A 476 33.60 -23.67 -21.58
CA ASN A 476 32.70 -23.37 -22.69
C ASN A 476 31.85 -24.60 -23.04
N SER A 477 30.56 -24.54 -22.73
CA SER A 477 29.53 -25.34 -23.38
C SER A 477 28.42 -24.39 -23.82
N ASP A 478 28.44 -23.97 -25.08
CA ASP A 478 27.45 -24.48 -26.01
C ASP A 478 27.72 -24.01 -27.43
N LEU A 479 27.62 -24.99 -28.31
CA LEU A 479 27.76 -24.93 -29.75
C LEU A 479 26.64 -24.07 -30.35
N SER A 480 27.05 -23.20 -31.26
CA SER A 480 26.20 -22.60 -32.28
C SER A 480 25.51 -23.70 -33.10
N SER A 481 24.18 -23.68 -33.12
CA SER A 481 23.41 -24.14 -34.28
C SER A 481 22.60 -22.97 -34.80
N ASP A 482 23.03 -22.50 -35.97
CA ASP A 482 22.28 -21.75 -36.97
C ASP A 482 20.81 -22.21 -37.11
N LYS A 483 19.88 -21.26 -37.33
CA LYS A 483 19.27 -20.86 -38.63
C LYS A 483 17.76 -20.56 -38.56
N GLU A 484 17.39 -19.48 -39.28
CA GLU A 484 16.07 -19.17 -39.90
C GLU A 484 14.93 -18.80 -38.91
N GLU A 485 14.22 -17.68 -38.99
CA GLU A 485 13.87 -16.71 -40.06
C GLU A 485 14.00 -15.24 -39.60
#